data_AF-A0A7S0QQJ1-F1
#
_entry.id   AF-A0A7S0QQJ1-F1
#
_cell.length_a   1.000
_cell.length_b   1.000
_cell.length_c   1.000
_cell.angle_alpha   90.00
_cell.angle_beta   90.00
_cell.angle_gamma   90.00
#
_symmetry.space_group_name_H-M   'P 1'
#
loop_
_entity.id
_entity.type
_entity.pdbx_description
1 polymer ?
#
loop_
_entity_poly.entity_id
_entity_poly.type
_entity_poly.pdbx_seq_one_letter_code
_entity_poly.pdbx_strand_id
1 'polypeptide(L)'
;NFHVWTVFEGMATDPRRNLFRTLTLCQFRELRRLIVTMVLSTDMSKHFVLCKDFKTLLDARGRDPEAWKEEGPRDTLMCFVLHTCDISGQAKPKNLALVWTTRNFAEFFRQGDVEKSLGLPVSPQCDRSATVVSSAQIGFIKFVVRPAFELLAQLLPPAAQSCLPELENNFAHWLLREDRTTHLRTGGPGPAGGGGSTG
;
A
#
# COMPACT_ATOMS: atom_id res chain seq x y z
N ASN A 1 -2.83 -9.10 14.80
CA ASN A 1 -2.88 -10.02 15.98
C ASN A 1 -1.99 -11.24 15.82
N PHE A 2 -2.19 -12.10 14.82
CA PHE A 2 -1.36 -13.29 14.62
C PHE A 2 0.14 -12.98 14.45
N HIS A 3 0.51 -12.04 13.57
CA HIS A 3 1.93 -11.65 13.36
C HIS A 3 2.64 -11.22 14.64
N VAL A 4 1.98 -10.42 15.48
CA VAL A 4 2.51 -9.98 16.79
C VAL A 4 2.72 -11.19 17.69
N TRP A 5 1.72 -12.06 17.81
CA TRP A 5 1.80 -13.24 18.64
C TRP A 5 2.96 -14.15 18.23
N THR A 6 3.11 -14.46 16.94
CA THR A 6 4.18 -15.32 16.42
C THR A 6 5.57 -14.80 16.78
N VAL A 7 5.80 -13.49 16.68
CA VAL A 7 7.09 -12.89 17.03
C VAL A 7 7.36 -13.04 18.53
N PHE A 8 6.39 -12.74 19.38
CA PHE A 8 6.58 -12.79 20.83
C PHE A 8 6.61 -14.21 21.40
N GLU A 9 5.83 -15.13 20.84
CA GLU A 9 5.92 -16.55 21.14
C GLU A 9 7.30 -17.09 20.75
N GLY A 10 7.79 -16.77 19.55
CA GLY A 10 9.11 -17.18 19.09
C GLY A 10 10.23 -16.71 20.02
N MET A 11 10.14 -15.51 20.58
CA MET A 11 11.10 -14.99 21.56
C MET A 11 10.96 -15.64 22.94
N ALA A 12 9.74 -16.01 23.35
CA ALA A 12 9.50 -16.65 24.64
C ALA A 12 9.92 -18.13 24.64
N THR A 13 9.79 -18.81 23.50
CA THR A 13 10.08 -20.24 23.34
C THR A 13 11.56 -20.55 23.13
N ASP A 14 12.34 -19.63 22.53
CA ASP A 14 13.78 -19.80 22.34
C ASP A 14 14.54 -18.54 22.82
N PRO A 15 15.26 -18.60 23.96
CA PRO A 15 16.04 -17.47 24.47
C PRO A 15 17.06 -16.89 23.47
N ARG A 16 17.53 -17.68 22.50
CA ARG A 16 18.47 -17.21 21.45
C ARG A 16 17.79 -16.26 20.46
N ARG A 17 16.46 -16.33 20.34
CA ARG A 17 15.65 -15.44 19.50
C ARG A 17 15.28 -14.14 20.22
N ASN A 18 15.49 -14.05 21.54
CA ASN A 18 15.22 -12.84 22.29
C ASN A 18 16.32 -11.78 22.07
N LEU A 19 16.11 -10.96 21.04
CA LEU A 19 16.98 -9.82 20.70
C LEU A 19 16.98 -8.73 21.79
N PHE A 20 15.98 -8.72 22.67
CA PHE A 20 15.75 -7.68 23.68
C PHE A 20 16.18 -8.10 25.09
N ARG A 21 16.94 -9.20 25.22
CA ARG A 21 17.35 -9.76 26.52
C ARG A 21 18.15 -8.80 27.41
N THR A 22 18.80 -7.80 26.81
CA THR A 22 19.61 -6.80 27.53
C THR A 22 18.81 -5.59 27.98
N LEU A 23 17.55 -5.46 27.54
CA LEU A 23 16.68 -4.37 27.97
C LEU A 23 16.20 -4.59 29.40
N THR A 24 16.06 -3.49 30.13
CA THR A 24 15.35 -3.52 31.40
C THR A 24 13.86 -3.85 31.18
N LEU A 25 13.19 -4.34 32.22
CA LEU A 25 11.75 -4.65 32.13
C LEU A 25 10.90 -3.45 31.71
N CYS A 26 11.27 -2.24 32.16
CA CYS A 26 10.59 -1.00 31.78
C CYS A 26 10.74 -0.72 30.27
N GLN A 27 11.96 -0.79 29.75
CA GLN A 27 12.24 -0.60 28.33
C GLN A 27 11.54 -1.65 27.46
N PHE A 28 11.56 -2.92 27.88
CA PHE A 28 10.90 -3.99 27.14
C PHE A 28 9.38 -3.81 27.09
N ARG A 29 8.76 -3.36 28.19
CA ARG A 29 7.32 -3.05 28.23
C ARG A 29 6.95 -1.96 27.24
N GLU A 30 7.72 -0.89 27.19
CA GLU A 30 7.47 0.22 26.26
C GLU A 30 7.70 -0.20 24.81
N LEU A 31 8.82 -0.90 24.53
CA LEU A 31 9.10 -1.45 23.21
C LEU A 31 7.97 -2.39 22.75
N ARG A 32 7.52 -3.29 23.62
CA ARG A 32 6.44 -4.22 23.29
C ARG A 32 5.16 -3.46 22.98
N ARG A 33 4.78 -2.48 23.80
CA ARG A 33 3.59 -1.63 23.57
C ARG A 33 3.67 -1.00 22.19
N LEU A 34 4.81 -0.39 21.84
CA LEU A 34 5.00 0.28 20.57
C LEU A 34 4.96 -0.68 19.37
N ILE A 35 5.69 -1.81 19.42
CA ILE A 35 5.69 -2.82 18.34
C ILE A 35 4.27 -3.33 18.09
N VAL A 36 3.53 -3.66 19.16
CA VAL A 36 2.15 -4.13 19.06
C VAL A 36 1.29 -3.08 18.36
N THR A 37 1.35 -1.82 18.80
CA THR A 37 0.56 -0.73 18.20
C THR A 37 0.92 -0.48 16.74
N MET A 38 2.21 -0.49 16.40
CA MET A 38 2.68 -0.27 15.03
C MET A 38 2.24 -1.39 14.09
N VAL A 39 2.42 -2.66 14.48
CA VAL A 39 2.00 -3.80 13.64
C VAL A 39 0.48 -3.88 13.52
N LEU A 40 -0.28 -3.51 14.55
CA LEU A 40 -1.74 -3.42 14.43
C LEU A 40 -2.23 -2.24 13.59
N SER A 41 -1.36 -1.26 13.33
CA SER A 41 -1.66 -0.11 12.47
C SER A 41 -1.41 -0.41 10.98
N THR A 42 -0.76 -1.53 10.61
CA THR A 42 -0.60 -1.92 9.20
C THR A 42 -1.88 -2.52 8.60
N ASP A 43 -2.93 -2.68 9.40
CA ASP A 43 -4.22 -3.15 8.96
C ASP A 43 -4.88 -2.13 8.02
N MET A 44 -5.09 -2.51 6.76
CA MET A 44 -5.70 -1.65 5.74
C MET A 44 -7.11 -1.18 6.07
N SER A 45 -7.86 -1.87 6.96
CA SER A 45 -9.15 -1.37 7.45
C SER A 45 -9.03 -0.09 8.27
N LYS A 46 -7.85 0.19 8.84
CA LYS A 46 -7.55 1.40 9.62
C LYS A 46 -6.95 2.52 8.79
N HIS A 47 -6.64 2.28 7.52
CA HIS A 47 -5.92 3.22 6.68
C HIS A 47 -6.48 4.65 6.73
N PHE A 48 -7.79 4.81 6.50
CA PHE A 48 -8.42 6.14 6.49
C PHE A 48 -8.47 6.79 7.87
N VAL A 49 -8.60 5.99 8.94
CA VAL A 49 -8.53 6.48 10.32
C VAL A 49 -7.13 7.02 10.61
N LEU A 50 -6.09 6.26 10.26
CA LEU A 50 -4.69 6.68 10.42
C LEU A 50 -4.37 7.96 9.62
N CYS A 51 -4.82 8.05 8.37
CA CYS A 51 -4.65 9.26 7.57
C CYS A 51 -5.34 10.48 8.21
N LYS A 52 -6.56 10.30 8.73
CA LYS A 52 -7.30 11.36 9.42
C LYS A 52 -6.61 11.80 10.70
N ASP A 53 -6.25 10.85 11.57
CA ASP A 53 -5.63 11.13 12.86
C ASP A 53 -4.27 11.81 12.69
N PHE A 54 -3.46 11.34 11.72
CA PHE A 54 -2.20 11.97 11.37
C PHE A 54 -2.40 13.39 10.86
N LYS A 55 -3.38 13.62 9.98
CA LYS A 55 -3.71 14.97 9.48
C LYS A 55 -4.14 15.91 10.59
N THR A 56 -5.04 15.47 11.48
CA THR A 56 -5.49 16.28 12.63
C THR A 56 -4.32 16.66 13.53
N LEU A 57 -3.43 15.71 13.82
CA LEU A 57 -2.26 15.98 14.64
C LEU A 57 -1.27 16.93 13.96
N LEU A 58 -1.05 16.75 12.66
CA LEU A 58 -0.20 17.63 11.85
C LEU A 58 -0.73 19.07 11.83
N ASP A 59 -2.04 19.25 11.71
CA ASP A 59 -2.67 20.57 11.73
C ASP A 59 -2.55 21.25 13.09
N ALA A 60 -2.63 20.47 14.18
CA ALA A 60 -2.53 20.99 15.53
C ALA A 60 -1.10 21.36 15.95
N ARG A 61 -0.10 20.58 15.51
CA ARG A 61 1.30 20.70 15.97
C ARG A 61 2.24 21.38 14.98
N GLY A 62 1.86 21.43 13.70
CA GLY A 62 2.71 21.93 12.64
C GLY A 62 3.87 20.98 12.31
N ARG A 63 4.91 21.53 11.70
CA ARG A 63 5.97 20.80 11.01
C ARG A 63 7.32 20.83 11.74
N ASP A 64 7.36 21.43 12.93
CA ASP A 64 8.55 21.48 13.76
C ASP A 64 8.82 20.09 14.35
N PRO A 65 9.97 19.43 14.06
CA PRO A 65 10.31 18.12 14.62
C PRO A 65 10.27 18.04 16.15
N GLU A 66 10.54 19.14 16.86
CA GLU A 66 10.49 19.17 18.33
C GLU A 66 9.08 18.88 18.85
N ALA A 67 8.04 19.33 18.13
CA ALA A 67 6.65 19.13 18.50
C ALA A 67 6.19 17.66 18.43
N TRP A 68 7.00 16.76 17.86
CA TRP A 68 6.69 15.34 17.63
C TRP A 68 7.45 14.38 18.54
N LYS A 69 8.29 14.88 19.46
CA LYS A 69 9.10 14.02 20.35
C LYS A 69 8.32 13.39 21.51
N GLU A 70 7.22 14.03 21.91
CA GLU A 70 6.36 13.58 23.00
C GLU A 70 5.71 12.23 22.71
N GLU A 71 5.50 11.44 23.77
CA GLU A 71 4.71 10.22 23.70
C GLU A 71 3.27 10.53 23.24
N GLY A 72 2.71 9.70 22.36
CA GLY A 72 1.47 9.99 21.63
C GLY A 72 1.77 10.47 20.22
N PRO A 73 2.15 11.75 19.98
CA PRO A 73 2.49 12.23 18.64
C PRO A 73 3.58 11.41 17.95
N ARG A 74 4.64 11.08 18.70
CA ARG A 74 5.73 10.22 18.24
C ARG A 74 5.19 8.86 17.80
N ASP A 75 4.30 8.26 18.58
CA ASP A 75 3.74 6.94 18.32
C ASP A 75 2.83 6.95 17.10
N THR A 76 1.97 7.97 16.95
CA THR A 76 1.13 8.19 15.76
C THR A 76 1.99 8.35 14.52
N LEU A 77 3.06 9.17 14.59
CA LEU A 77 4.02 9.33 13.50
C LEU A 77 4.66 7.99 13.12
N MET A 78 5.16 7.23 14.10
CA MET A 78 5.78 5.93 13.86
C MET A 78 4.81 4.94 13.22
N CYS A 79 3.56 4.88 13.69
CA CYS A 79 2.52 4.04 13.11
C CYS A 79 2.20 4.44 11.66
N PHE A 80 2.06 5.74 11.40
CA PHE A 80 1.76 6.24 10.06
C PHE A 80 2.93 6.01 9.08
N VAL A 81 4.17 6.23 9.52
CA VAL A 81 5.37 5.93 8.75
C VAL A 81 5.44 4.43 8.42
N LEU A 82 5.23 3.54 9.39
CA LEU A 82 5.25 2.10 9.10
C LEU A 82 4.14 1.70 8.13
N HIS A 83 2.92 2.24 8.31
CA HIS A 83 1.80 1.98 7.38
C HIS A 83 2.12 2.42 5.96
N THR A 84 2.69 3.63 5.79
CA THR A 84 3.10 4.13 4.47
C THR A 84 4.24 3.33 3.85
N CYS A 85 5.17 2.80 4.67
CA CYS A 85 6.18 1.85 4.19
C CYS A 85 5.55 0.58 3.60
N ASP A 86 4.49 0.05 4.23
CA ASP A 86 3.81 -1.18 3.80
C ASP A 86 3.11 -1.02 2.43
N ILE A 87 2.56 0.18 2.16
CA ILE A 87 1.91 0.51 0.89
C ILE A 87 2.83 1.22 -0.13
N SER A 88 4.15 1.25 0.12
CA SER A 88 5.11 2.06 -0.66
C SER A 88 5.43 1.52 -2.06
N GLY A 89 4.88 0.37 -2.46
CA GLY A 89 5.26 -0.34 -3.70
C GLY A 89 5.24 0.53 -4.96
N GLN A 90 4.20 1.37 -5.13
CA GLN A 90 4.08 2.27 -6.28
C GLN A 90 4.87 3.59 -6.13
N ALA A 91 5.43 3.86 -4.96
CA ALA A 91 6.33 4.99 -4.71
C ALA A 91 7.82 4.62 -4.87
N LYS A 92 8.11 3.45 -5.44
CA LYS A 92 9.46 2.98 -5.80
C LYS A 92 9.76 3.26 -7.28
N PRO A 93 11.05 3.26 -7.68
CA PRO A 93 11.42 3.25 -9.09
C PRO A 93 10.65 2.22 -9.90
N LYS A 94 10.25 2.60 -11.12
CA LYS A 94 9.32 1.83 -11.96
C LYS A 94 9.63 0.35 -12.10
N ASN A 95 10.90 -0.02 -12.27
CA ASN A 95 11.32 -1.42 -12.38
C ASN A 95 10.94 -2.23 -11.12
N LEU A 96 11.08 -1.64 -9.94
CA LEU A 96 10.67 -2.27 -8.67
C LEU A 96 9.15 -2.24 -8.49
N ALA A 97 8.49 -1.13 -8.82
CA ALA A 97 7.04 -1.02 -8.73
C ALA A 97 6.33 -2.10 -9.57
N LEU A 98 6.84 -2.39 -10.77
CA LEU A 98 6.31 -3.46 -11.63
C LEU A 98 6.54 -4.86 -11.04
N VAL A 99 7.70 -5.12 -10.42
CA VAL A 99 7.97 -6.39 -9.74
C VAL A 99 7.00 -6.60 -8.58
N TRP A 100 6.78 -5.58 -7.75
CA TRP A 100 5.84 -5.66 -6.64
C TRP A 100 4.40 -5.82 -7.12
N THR A 101 4.00 -5.09 -8.16
CA THR A 101 2.67 -5.25 -8.78
C THR A 101 2.46 -6.70 -9.23
N THR A 102 3.44 -7.27 -9.93
CA THR A 102 3.37 -8.65 -10.43
C THR A 102 3.21 -9.65 -9.28
N ARG A 103 4.00 -9.49 -8.21
CA ARG A 103 3.94 -10.38 -7.03
C ARG A 103 2.60 -10.26 -6.30
N ASN A 104 2.11 -9.04 -6.10
CA ASN A 104 0.84 -8.80 -5.41
C ASN A 104 -0.34 -9.42 -6.18
N PHE A 105 -0.42 -9.21 -7.50
CA PHE A 105 -1.49 -9.83 -8.28
C PHE A 105 -1.34 -11.35 -8.41
N ALA A 106 -0.11 -11.89 -8.47
CA ALA A 106 0.09 -13.33 -8.42
C ALA A 106 -0.45 -13.94 -7.12
N GLU A 107 -0.36 -13.21 -6.01
CA GLU A 107 -0.98 -13.61 -4.73
C GLU A 107 -2.50 -13.50 -4.75
N PHE A 108 -3.06 -12.36 -5.16
CA PHE A 108 -4.51 -12.17 -5.25
C PHE A 108 -5.16 -13.21 -6.17
N PHE A 109 -4.55 -13.50 -7.31
CA PHE A 109 -5.09 -14.49 -8.24
C PHE A 109 -5.00 -15.92 -7.69
N ARG A 110 -3.97 -16.24 -6.92
CA ARG A 110 -3.89 -17.53 -6.23
C ARG A 110 -5.00 -17.67 -5.19
N GLN A 111 -5.29 -16.60 -4.44
CA GLN A 111 -6.42 -16.58 -3.51
C GLN A 111 -7.74 -16.79 -4.26
N GLY A 112 -7.96 -16.07 -5.37
CA GLY A 112 -9.17 -16.21 -6.18
C GLY A 112 -9.35 -17.61 -6.76
N ASP A 113 -8.27 -18.29 -7.16
CA ASP A 113 -8.34 -19.67 -7.62
C ASP A 113 -8.76 -20.62 -6.49
N VAL A 114 -8.23 -20.40 -5.28
CA VAL A 114 -8.62 -21.17 -4.09
C VAL A 114 -10.09 -20.93 -3.75
N GLU A 115 -10.55 -19.67 -3.74
CA GLU A 115 -11.96 -19.30 -3.51
C GLU A 115 -12.88 -20.00 -4.51
N LYS A 116 -12.55 -19.98 -5.81
CA LYS A 116 -13.29 -20.71 -6.86
C LYS A 116 -13.34 -22.21 -6.59
N SER A 117 -12.21 -22.82 -6.22
CA SER A 117 -12.13 -24.26 -5.95
C SER A 117 -12.98 -24.70 -4.76
N LEU A 118 -13.19 -23.80 -3.80
CA LEU A 118 -14.03 -24.00 -2.62
C LEU A 118 -15.51 -23.63 -2.88
N GLY A 119 -15.87 -23.17 -4.07
CA GLY A 119 -17.22 -22.70 -4.39
C GLY A 119 -17.59 -21.38 -3.70
N LEU A 120 -16.61 -20.58 -3.27
CA LEU A 120 -16.82 -19.30 -2.62
C LEU A 120 -16.91 -18.16 -3.67
N PRO A 121 -17.63 -17.06 -3.35
CA PRO A 121 -17.55 -15.84 -4.14
C PRO A 121 -16.10 -15.34 -4.20
N VAL A 122 -15.63 -14.99 -5.40
CA VAL A 122 -14.26 -14.51 -5.61
C VAL A 122 -14.14 -13.08 -5.10
N SER A 123 -13.12 -12.83 -4.28
CA SER A 123 -12.84 -11.53 -3.71
C SER A 123 -12.53 -10.49 -4.81
N PRO A 124 -12.84 -9.20 -4.59
CA PRO A 124 -12.48 -8.13 -5.52
C PRO A 124 -11.00 -8.19 -5.92
N GLN A 125 -10.71 -7.97 -7.20
CA GLN A 125 -9.35 -8.01 -7.79
C GLN A 125 -8.63 -9.37 -7.75
N CYS A 126 -9.27 -10.43 -7.23
CA CYS A 126 -8.69 -11.77 -7.15
C CYS A 126 -9.02 -12.65 -8.37
N ASP A 127 -9.90 -12.21 -9.27
CA ASP A 127 -10.18 -12.96 -10.51
C ASP A 127 -9.22 -12.56 -11.64
N ARG A 128 -8.26 -13.45 -11.97
CA ARG A 128 -7.31 -13.25 -13.09
C ARG A 128 -7.95 -13.10 -14.48
N SER A 129 -9.19 -13.57 -14.65
CA SER A 129 -9.91 -13.49 -15.93
C SER A 129 -10.67 -12.18 -16.13
N ALA A 130 -11.00 -11.49 -15.03
CA ALA A 130 -11.80 -10.26 -15.05
C ALA A 130 -11.01 -9.02 -14.62
N THR A 131 -9.94 -9.18 -13.84
CA THR A 131 -9.21 -8.07 -13.23
C THR A 131 -8.34 -7.35 -14.25
N VAL A 132 -8.61 -6.06 -14.45
CA VAL A 132 -7.75 -5.17 -15.23
C VAL A 132 -6.72 -4.53 -14.32
N VAL A 133 -5.48 -5.06 -14.36
CA VAL A 133 -4.37 -4.67 -13.49
C VAL A 133 -4.08 -3.16 -13.55
N SER A 134 -4.12 -2.54 -14.73
CA SER A 134 -3.87 -1.10 -14.89
C SER A 134 -4.91 -0.27 -14.14
N SER A 135 -6.19 -0.56 -14.33
CA SER A 135 -7.29 0.16 -13.66
C SER A 135 -7.22 0.00 -12.14
N ALA A 136 -6.90 -1.21 -11.66
CA ALA A 136 -6.72 -1.49 -10.25
C ALA A 136 -5.55 -0.69 -9.64
N GLN A 137 -4.41 -0.60 -10.33
CA GLN A 137 -3.26 0.19 -9.87
C GLN A 137 -3.52 1.70 -9.92
N ILE A 138 -4.21 2.20 -10.95
CA ILE A 138 -4.65 3.60 -11.03
C ILE A 138 -5.52 3.96 -9.83
N GLY A 139 -6.54 3.12 -9.52
CA GLY A 139 -7.40 3.32 -8.37
C GLY A 139 -6.62 3.31 -7.05
N PHE A 140 -5.75 2.31 -6.86
CA PHE A 140 -4.95 2.19 -5.64
C PHE A 140 -4.02 3.38 -5.43
N ILE A 141 -3.30 3.82 -6.47
CA ILE A 141 -2.44 5.01 -6.39
C ILE A 141 -3.26 6.24 -6.05
N LYS A 142 -4.34 6.48 -6.79
CA LYS A 142 -5.15 7.71 -6.68
C LYS A 142 -5.83 7.85 -5.33
N PHE A 143 -6.40 6.78 -4.79
CA PHE A 143 -7.29 6.85 -3.64
C PHE A 143 -6.65 6.40 -2.33
N VAL A 144 -5.53 5.69 -2.36
CA VAL A 144 -4.88 5.13 -1.16
C VAL A 144 -3.45 5.65 -1.02
N VAL A 145 -2.59 5.38 -2.00
CA VAL A 145 -1.14 5.65 -1.85
C VAL A 145 -0.85 7.15 -1.90
N ARG A 146 -1.34 7.86 -2.92
CA ARG A 146 -1.04 9.28 -3.12
C ARG A 146 -1.48 10.14 -1.93
N PRO A 147 -2.74 10.06 -1.44
CA PRO A 147 -3.15 10.88 -0.29
C PRO A 147 -2.29 10.64 0.96
N ALA A 148 -1.89 9.39 1.22
CA ALA A 148 -1.04 9.07 2.36
C ALA A 148 0.38 9.65 2.23
N PHE A 149 0.98 9.56 1.04
CA PHE A 149 2.30 10.13 0.78
C PHE A 149 2.29 11.66 0.72
N GLU A 150 1.21 12.29 0.26
CA GLU A 150 1.03 13.75 0.32
C GLU A 150 0.96 14.25 1.76
N LEU A 151 0.28 13.51 2.65
CA LEU A 151 0.29 13.80 4.09
C LEU A 151 1.69 13.64 4.67
N LEU A 152 2.37 12.53 4.35
CA LEU A 152 3.72 12.25 4.85
C LEU A 152 4.73 13.32 4.39
N ALA A 153 4.64 13.75 3.14
CA ALA A 153 5.48 14.77 2.51
C ALA A 153 5.42 16.14 3.21
N GLN A 154 4.34 16.44 3.93
CA GLN A 154 4.25 17.68 4.69
C GLN A 154 5.16 17.72 5.92
N LEU A 155 5.59 16.56 6.42
CA LEU A 155 6.47 16.44 7.59
C LEU A 155 7.84 15.86 7.24
N LEU A 156 7.92 14.95 6.27
CA LEU A 156 9.15 14.28 5.85
C LEU A 156 9.54 14.69 4.42
N PRO A 157 10.51 15.62 4.25
CA PRO A 157 10.96 16.08 2.94
C PRO A 157 11.33 14.96 1.93
N PRO A 158 11.95 13.83 2.34
CA PRO A 158 12.24 12.74 1.40
C PRO A 158 11.00 12.14 0.70
N ALA A 159 9.83 12.15 1.37
CA ALA A 159 8.60 11.68 0.74
C ALA A 159 8.17 12.60 -0.42
N ALA A 160 8.35 13.93 -0.25
CA ALA A 160 8.11 14.91 -1.32
C ALA A 160 9.13 14.80 -2.46
N GLN A 161 10.40 14.60 -2.12
CA GLN A 161 11.52 14.68 -3.06
C GLN A 161 11.71 13.40 -3.89
N SER A 162 11.38 12.23 -3.32
CA SER A 162 11.65 10.94 -3.97
C SER A 162 10.40 10.10 -4.18
N CYS A 163 9.53 9.98 -3.16
CA CYS A 163 8.38 9.07 -3.25
C CYS A 163 7.26 9.59 -4.16
N LEU A 164 6.87 10.85 -4.01
CA LEU A 164 5.79 11.44 -4.83
C LEU A 164 6.15 11.49 -6.33
N PRO A 165 7.36 11.91 -6.75
CA PRO A 165 7.73 11.87 -8.17
C PRO A 165 7.68 10.47 -8.79
N GLU A 166 8.18 9.45 -8.08
CA GLU A 166 8.09 8.06 -8.55
C GLU A 166 6.64 7.58 -8.64
N LEU A 167 5.80 7.97 -7.68
CA LEU A 167 4.38 7.66 -7.70
C LEU A 167 3.67 8.27 -8.92
N GLU A 168 3.99 9.51 -9.28
CA GLU A 168 3.44 10.16 -10.48
C GLU A 168 3.93 9.48 -11.77
N ASN A 169 5.22 9.13 -11.85
CA ASN A 169 5.77 8.41 -12.99
C ASN A 169 5.10 7.05 -13.19
N ASN A 170 4.88 6.31 -12.10
CA ASN A 170 4.20 5.03 -12.13
C ASN A 170 2.71 5.18 -12.44
N PHE A 171 2.05 6.21 -11.92
CA PHE A 171 0.66 6.53 -12.25
C PHE A 171 0.48 6.80 -13.75
N ALA A 172 1.34 7.65 -14.34
CA ALA A 172 1.34 7.93 -15.77
C ALA A 172 1.60 6.67 -16.60
N HIS A 173 2.49 5.78 -16.13
CA HIS A 173 2.71 4.50 -16.78
C HIS A 173 1.43 3.66 -16.88
N TRP A 174 0.66 3.57 -15.80
CA TRP A 174 -0.58 2.80 -15.79
C TRP A 174 -1.67 3.42 -16.66
N LEU A 175 -1.81 4.75 -16.65
CA LEU A 175 -2.74 5.47 -17.54
C LEU A 175 -2.47 5.16 -19.02
N LEU A 176 -1.20 5.22 -19.43
CA LEU A 176 -0.81 4.88 -20.81
C LEU A 176 -1.12 3.43 -21.19
N ARG A 177 -1.09 2.49 -20.24
CA ARG A 177 -1.48 1.10 -20.48
C ARG A 177 -3.00 0.93 -20.57
N GLU A 178 -3.75 1.66 -19.76
CA GLU A 178 -5.21 1.64 -19.80
C GLU A 178 -5.71 2.14 -21.15
N ASP A 179 -5.18 3.26 -21.63
CA ASP A 179 -5.53 3.87 -22.91
C ASP A 179 -5.24 2.96 -24.13
N ARG A 180 -4.08 2.29 -24.12
CA ARG A 180 -3.77 1.28 -25.17
C ARG A 180 -4.75 0.10 -25.15
N THR A 181 -5.20 -0.30 -23.96
CA THR A 181 -6.11 -1.44 -23.80
C THR A 181 -7.53 -1.06 -24.21
N THR A 182 -7.98 0.17 -23.92
CA THR A 182 -9.28 0.68 -24.39
C THR A 182 -9.30 0.85 -25.91
N HIS A 183 -8.23 1.41 -26.52
CA HIS A 183 -8.12 1.52 -27.98
C HIS A 183 -8.14 0.17 -28.70
N LEU A 184 -7.49 -0.87 -28.15
CA LEU A 184 -7.57 -2.23 -28.71
C LEU A 184 -8.97 -2.86 -28.58
N ARG A 185 -9.75 -2.47 -27.57
CA ARG A 185 -11.13 -2.96 -27.38
C ARG A 185 -12.14 -2.22 -28.27
N THR A 186 -11.89 -0.95 -28.60
CA THR A 186 -12.78 -0.15 -29.46
C THR A 186 -12.38 -0.15 -30.93
N GLY A 187 -11.15 -0.55 -31.27
CA GLY A 187 -10.59 -0.56 -32.62
C GLY A 187 -10.66 -1.90 -33.39
N GLY A 188 -11.67 -2.74 -33.13
CA GLY A 188 -11.94 -3.90 -34.00
C GLY A 188 -12.19 -3.47 -35.45
N PRO A 189 -11.87 -4.29 -36.47
CA PRO A 189 -11.95 -3.87 -37.85
C PRO A 189 -13.39 -3.45 -38.17
N GLY A 190 -13.57 -2.16 -38.49
CA GLY A 190 -14.84 -1.67 -39.00
C GLY A 190 -15.26 -2.50 -40.21
N PRO A 191 -16.56 -2.70 -40.45
CA PRO A 191 -17.02 -3.53 -41.54
C PRO A 191 -16.46 -2.96 -42.85
N ALA A 192 -15.73 -3.80 -43.58
CA ALA A 192 -15.42 -3.56 -44.98
C ALA A 192 -16.73 -3.66 -45.77
N GLY A 193 -17.52 -2.58 -45.76
CA GLY A 193 -18.54 -2.31 -46.78
C GLY A 193 -17.94 -1.24 -47.69
N GLY A 194 -17.55 -1.52 -48.92
CA GLY A 194 -18.28 -2.30 -49.90
C GLY A 194 -18.48 -1.34 -51.06
N GLY A 195 -17.56 -1.37 -52.02
CA GLY A 195 -17.68 -0.61 -53.25
C GLY A 195 -18.98 -1.00 -53.97
N GLY A 196 -19.76 0.00 -54.34
CA GLY A 196 -20.95 -0.14 -55.16
C GLY A 196 -21.04 1.07 -56.07
N SER A 197 -20.56 0.89 -57.31
CA SER A 197 -20.73 1.81 -58.42
C SER A 197 -22.17 1.86 -58.91
N THR A 198 -22.44 2.84 -59.77
CA THR A 198 -23.50 2.96 -60.79
C THR A 198 -24.91 3.36 -60.34
N GLY A 199 -25.43 4.40 -60.99
CA GLY A 199 -26.85 4.77 -61.04
C GLY A 199 -27.05 6.27 -61.14
#